data_AF-A0A7J4ELU8-F1
#
_entry.id   AF-A0A7J4ELU8-F1
#
_cell.length_a   1.000
_cell.length_b   1.000
_cell.length_c   1.000
_cell.angle_alpha   90.00
_cell.angle_beta   90.00
_cell.angle_gamma   90.00
#
_symmetry.space_group_name_H-M   'P 1'
#
loop_
_entity.id
_entity.type
_entity.pdbx_description
1 polymer ?
#
loop_
_entity_poly.entity_id
_entity_poly.type
_entity_poly.pdbx_seq_one_letter_code
_entity_poly.pdbx_strand_id
1 'polypeptide(L)'
;MHKTKYNQIIIGIDPGKYPGIAFLGDGKVISVYQGSVYKVKDIIQQALKNIISENILIRIGHGARLLRTQIVNSLIELNIPIELVDETGTTPKNKSDIIAAINIAQIKGKQVGKQYIEPSIGEIRVIQERSRKQSNGTLTIPRALAKKVAKGEITLEEVTSVKSDFIQTFFKDER
;
A
#
# COMPACT_ATOMS: atom_id res chain seq x y z
N MET A 1 -8.30 -28.88 -6.58
CA MET A 1 -7.80 -27.92 -5.57
C MET A 1 -8.92 -27.63 -4.60
N HIS A 2 -8.77 -27.92 -3.31
CA HIS A 2 -9.81 -27.67 -2.31
C HIS A 2 -9.86 -26.19 -1.95
N LYS A 3 -11.04 -25.57 -2.00
CA LYS A 3 -11.27 -24.22 -1.51
C LYS A 3 -11.79 -24.28 -0.08
N THR A 4 -11.35 -23.36 0.77
CA THR A 4 -11.80 -23.28 2.16
C THR A 4 -12.93 -22.26 2.29
N LYS A 5 -14.01 -22.62 2.97
CA LYS A 5 -15.18 -21.76 3.18
C LYS A 5 -15.12 -21.08 4.54
N TYR A 6 -15.42 -19.79 4.58
CA TYR A 6 -15.53 -18.98 5.81
C TYR A 6 -16.81 -18.13 5.77
N ASN A 7 -17.43 -17.89 6.91
CA ASN A 7 -18.61 -17.01 6.99
C ASN A 7 -18.21 -15.56 6.76
N GLN A 8 -17.04 -15.14 7.27
CA GLN A 8 -16.49 -13.82 7.07
C GLN A 8 -14.97 -13.87 6.88
N ILE A 9 -14.47 -13.05 5.94
CA ILE A 9 -13.05 -12.76 5.78
C ILE A 9 -12.81 -11.28 6.10
N ILE A 10 -11.86 -11.02 7.00
CA ILE A 10 -11.33 -9.67 7.22
C ILE A 10 -9.85 -9.66 6.83
N ILE A 11 -9.50 -8.72 5.97
CA ILE A 11 -8.12 -8.50 5.51
C ILE A 11 -7.61 -7.24 6.21
N GLY A 12 -6.73 -7.40 7.20
CA GLY A 12 -6.04 -6.28 7.84
C GLY A 12 -4.78 -5.91 7.07
N ILE A 13 -4.52 -4.62 6.92
CA ILE A 13 -3.35 -4.08 6.21
C ILE A 13 -2.73 -2.96 7.03
N ASP A 14 -1.46 -3.12 7.38
CA ASP A 14 -0.65 -2.07 7.99
C ASP A 14 0.15 -1.31 6.92
N PRO A 15 -0.16 -0.03 6.64
CA PRO A 15 0.56 0.74 5.63
C PRO A 15 2.00 1.04 6.03
N GLY A 16 2.93 0.83 5.10
CA GLY A 16 4.34 1.10 5.31
C GLY A 16 5.14 0.88 4.05
N LYS A 17 6.48 0.97 4.15
CA LYS A 17 7.36 0.65 3.00
C LYS A 17 7.15 -0.80 2.54
N TYR A 18 6.95 -1.70 3.48
CA TYR A 18 6.64 -3.11 3.23
C TYR A 18 5.36 -3.49 3.98
N PRO A 19 4.15 -3.16 3.46
CA PRO A 19 2.92 -3.38 4.20
C PRO A 19 2.75 -4.82 4.71
N GLY A 20 2.39 -4.95 5.98
CA GLY A 20 1.91 -6.20 6.54
C GLY A 20 0.47 -6.46 6.11
N ILE A 21 0.13 -7.70 5.77
CA ILE A 21 -1.21 -8.11 5.35
C ILE A 21 -1.60 -9.35 6.14
N ALA A 22 -2.78 -9.35 6.75
CA ALA A 22 -3.29 -10.47 7.53
C ALA A 22 -4.71 -10.84 7.07
N PHE A 23 -4.93 -12.12 6.77
CA PHE A 23 -6.23 -12.68 6.46
C PHE A 23 -6.79 -13.36 7.70
N LEU A 24 -7.95 -12.90 8.18
CA LEU A 24 -8.69 -13.51 9.27
C LEU A 24 -9.98 -14.13 8.71
N GLY A 25 -10.19 -15.41 8.96
CA GLY A 25 -11.44 -16.10 8.68
C GLY A 25 -12.15 -16.43 9.97
N ASP A 26 -13.39 -15.97 10.11
CA ASP A 26 -14.21 -16.18 11.31
C ASP A 26 -13.46 -15.81 12.60
N GLY A 27 -12.66 -14.74 12.54
CA GLY A 27 -11.86 -14.21 13.64
C GLY A 27 -10.48 -14.87 13.85
N LYS A 28 -10.13 -15.92 13.11
CA LYS A 28 -8.84 -16.62 13.22
C LYS A 28 -7.90 -16.28 12.08
N VAL A 29 -6.61 -16.09 12.37
CA VAL A 29 -5.59 -15.85 11.33
C VAL A 29 -5.44 -17.09 10.45
N ILE A 30 -5.63 -16.92 9.14
CA ILE A 30 -5.47 -17.97 8.12
C ILE A 30 -4.10 -17.87 7.47
N SER A 31 -3.71 -16.65 7.09
CA SER A 31 -2.45 -16.38 6.42
C SER A 31 -1.99 -14.95 6.66
N VAL A 32 -0.68 -14.75 6.55
CA VAL A 32 -0.04 -13.45 6.66
C VAL A 32 0.96 -13.28 5.52
N TYR A 33 1.10 -12.05 5.04
CA TYR A 33 2.01 -11.69 3.98
C TYR A 33 2.69 -10.36 4.32
N GLN A 34 3.82 -10.11 3.66
CA GLN A 34 4.46 -8.81 3.62
C GLN A 34 4.98 -8.58 2.20
N GLY A 35 4.85 -7.37 1.67
CA GLY A 35 5.24 -7.07 0.30
C GLY A 35 5.43 -5.58 0.09
N SER A 36 5.77 -5.15 -1.13
CA SER A 36 5.74 -3.72 -1.46
C SER A 36 4.30 -3.23 -1.61
N VAL A 37 4.09 -1.91 -1.48
CA VAL A 37 2.78 -1.28 -1.70
C VAL A 37 2.15 -1.67 -3.04
N TYR A 38 2.96 -1.77 -4.09
CA TYR A 38 2.50 -2.13 -5.45
C TYR A 38 2.08 -3.61 -5.60
N LYS A 39 2.41 -4.47 -4.62
CA LYS A 39 2.05 -5.89 -4.62
C LYS A 39 0.86 -6.24 -3.74
N VAL A 40 0.33 -5.29 -2.96
CA VAL A 40 -0.78 -5.56 -2.04
C VAL A 40 -2.01 -6.10 -2.76
N LYS A 41 -2.42 -5.49 -3.87
CA LYS A 41 -3.55 -5.94 -4.70
C LYS A 41 -3.33 -7.37 -5.22
N ASP A 42 -2.16 -7.63 -5.81
CA ASP A 42 -1.80 -8.95 -6.34
C ASP A 42 -1.84 -10.03 -5.26
N ILE A 43 -1.24 -9.75 -4.10
CA ILE A 43 -1.23 -10.67 -2.94
C ILE A 43 -2.66 -11.00 -2.53
N ILE A 44 -3.52 -9.98 -2.42
CA ILE A 44 -4.90 -10.18 -2.00
C ILE A 44 -5.67 -11.03 -3.00
N GLN A 45 -5.59 -10.71 -4.30
CA GLN A 45 -6.26 -11.47 -5.34
C GLN A 45 -5.79 -12.92 -5.37
N GLN A 46 -4.48 -13.17 -5.20
CA GLN A 46 -3.93 -14.52 -5.19
C GLN A 46 -4.39 -15.32 -3.98
N ALA A 47 -4.40 -14.72 -2.79
CA ALA A 47 -4.88 -15.38 -1.57
C ALA A 47 -6.38 -15.73 -1.66
N LEU A 48 -7.19 -14.82 -2.22
CA LEU A 48 -8.64 -15.01 -2.34
C LEU A 48 -9.04 -16.11 -3.35
N LYS A 49 -8.18 -16.52 -4.29
CA LYS A 49 -8.49 -17.62 -5.23
C LYS A 49 -8.87 -18.93 -4.54
N ASN A 50 -8.35 -19.16 -3.34
CA ASN A 50 -8.49 -20.40 -2.59
C ASN A 50 -9.55 -20.32 -1.49
N ILE A 51 -10.22 -19.17 -1.37
CA ILE A 51 -11.17 -18.85 -0.31
C ILE A 51 -12.57 -18.67 -0.90
N ILE A 52 -13.59 -19.20 -0.22
CA ILE A 52 -15.00 -18.96 -0.54
C ILE A 52 -15.60 -18.19 0.64
N SER A 53 -16.04 -16.95 0.39
CA SER A 53 -16.81 -16.14 1.34
C SER A 53 -17.56 -15.03 0.59
N GLU A 54 -18.81 -14.78 1.00
CA GLU A 54 -19.63 -13.68 0.47
C GLU A 54 -19.47 -12.39 1.30
N ASN A 55 -18.84 -12.48 2.47
CA ASN A 55 -18.64 -11.37 3.38
C ASN A 55 -17.14 -11.10 3.57
N ILE A 56 -16.60 -10.25 2.70
CA ILE A 56 -15.18 -9.86 2.71
C ILE A 56 -15.09 -8.38 3.02
N LEU A 57 -14.20 -8.02 3.96
CA LEU A 57 -13.93 -6.65 4.36
C LEU A 57 -12.43 -6.41 4.41
N ILE A 58 -11.97 -5.26 3.88
CA ILE A 58 -10.59 -4.82 4.00
C ILE A 58 -10.52 -3.72 5.06
N ARG A 59 -9.57 -3.83 5.99
CA ARG A 59 -9.27 -2.83 7.02
C ARG A 59 -7.84 -2.35 6.86
N ILE A 60 -7.64 -1.04 6.81
CA ILE A 60 -6.35 -0.43 6.56
C ILE A 60 -6.05 0.57 7.67
N GLY A 61 -4.85 0.48 8.25
CA GLY A 61 -4.39 1.42 9.27
C GLY A 61 -4.34 2.86 8.76
N HIS A 62 -4.43 3.83 9.67
CA HIS A 62 -4.36 5.25 9.29
C HIS A 62 -2.93 5.75 9.03
N GLY A 63 -1.91 4.94 9.33
CA GLY A 63 -0.49 5.29 9.20
C GLY A 63 -0.06 5.61 7.77
N ALA A 64 1.18 6.07 7.61
CA ALA A 64 1.86 6.30 6.33
C ALA A 64 0.95 6.89 5.22
N ARG A 65 0.39 8.08 5.48
CA ARG A 65 -0.65 8.75 4.70
C ARG A 65 -0.60 8.55 3.16
N LEU A 66 0.57 8.75 2.53
CA LEU A 66 0.72 8.53 1.08
C LEU A 66 0.57 7.05 0.70
N LEU A 67 1.31 6.16 1.37
CA LEU A 67 1.30 4.72 1.07
C LEU A 67 -0.08 4.12 1.33
N ARG A 68 -0.75 4.52 2.43
CA ARG A 68 -2.14 4.18 2.70
C ARG A 68 -3.06 4.59 1.56
N THR A 69 -2.92 5.82 1.05
CA THR A 69 -3.73 6.32 -0.07
C THR A 69 -3.52 5.49 -1.33
N GLN A 70 -2.27 5.14 -1.63
CA GLN A 70 -1.94 4.26 -2.77
C GLN A 70 -2.57 2.88 -2.61
N ILE A 71 -2.45 2.27 -1.42
CA ILE A 71 -3.07 0.97 -1.12
C ILE A 71 -4.59 1.06 -1.31
N VAL A 72 -5.27 2.01 -0.65
CA VAL A 72 -6.73 2.19 -0.79
C VAL A 72 -7.12 2.28 -2.26
N ASN A 73 -6.48 3.19 -3.01
CA ASN A 73 -6.83 3.42 -4.41
C ASN A 73 -6.58 2.19 -5.29
N SER A 74 -5.54 1.40 -5.03
CA SER A 74 -5.29 0.15 -5.76
C SER A 74 -6.34 -0.93 -5.51
N LEU A 75 -7.00 -0.90 -4.34
CA LEU A 75 -7.95 -1.93 -3.91
C LEU A 75 -9.40 -1.58 -4.24
N ILE A 76 -9.72 -0.32 -4.56
CA ILE A 76 -11.09 0.09 -4.97
C ILE A 76 -11.60 -0.75 -6.14
N GLU A 77 -10.73 -1.10 -7.09
CA GLU A 77 -11.09 -1.91 -8.26
C GLU A 77 -11.50 -3.36 -7.93
N LEU A 78 -11.21 -3.84 -6.72
CA LEU A 78 -11.66 -5.16 -6.27
C LEU A 78 -13.14 -5.18 -5.87
N ASN A 79 -13.77 -4.00 -5.74
CA ASN A 79 -15.17 -3.87 -5.34
C ASN A 79 -15.49 -4.52 -3.98
N ILE A 80 -14.49 -4.61 -3.10
CA ILE A 80 -14.58 -5.07 -1.71
C ILE A 80 -14.68 -3.83 -0.80
N PRO A 81 -15.59 -3.77 0.19
CA PRO A 81 -15.64 -2.67 1.14
C PRO A 81 -14.31 -2.46 1.87
N ILE A 82 -13.91 -1.18 2.01
CA ILE A 82 -12.67 -0.78 2.68
C ILE A 82 -13.00 0.12 3.87
N GLU A 83 -12.42 -0.19 5.02
CA GLU A 83 -12.46 0.61 6.23
C GLU A 83 -11.06 1.17 6.56
N LEU A 84 -10.99 2.46 6.92
CA LEU A 84 -9.82 3.02 7.59
C LEU A 84 -9.95 2.87 9.11
N VAL A 85 -8.93 2.29 9.71
CA VAL A 85 -8.84 2.04 11.14
C VAL A 85 -7.97 3.10 11.78
N ASP A 86 -8.46 3.67 12.87
CA ASP A 86 -7.71 4.63 13.67
C ASP A 86 -6.89 3.90 14.74
N GLU A 87 -5.56 3.91 14.60
CA GLU A 87 -4.61 3.28 15.52
C GLU A 87 -3.91 4.31 16.42
N THR A 88 -4.38 5.57 16.45
CA THR A 88 -3.67 6.61 17.21
C THR A 88 -3.69 6.25 18.70
N GLY A 89 -2.51 5.94 19.24
CA GLY A 89 -2.32 5.62 20.66
C GLY A 89 -2.07 4.15 21.01
N THR A 90 -2.08 3.21 20.05
CA THR A 90 -2.06 1.77 20.38
C THR A 90 -0.91 0.94 19.80
N THR A 91 0.06 1.54 19.11
CA THR A 91 1.17 0.77 18.50
C THR A 91 2.52 1.09 19.18
N PRO A 92 3.09 0.17 19.98
CA PRO A 92 4.47 0.27 20.44
C PRO A 92 5.41 0.33 19.23
N LYS A 93 6.40 1.22 19.27
CA LYS A 93 7.33 1.54 18.15
C LYS A 93 8.13 0.37 17.56
N ASN A 94 8.02 -0.86 18.09
CA ASN A 94 8.80 -2.04 17.71
C ASN A 94 7.94 -3.26 17.33
N LYS A 95 6.66 -3.07 16.98
CA LYS A 95 5.80 -4.19 16.57
C LYS A 95 6.01 -4.50 15.08
N SER A 96 6.10 -5.78 14.73
CA SER A 96 6.15 -6.22 13.32
C SER A 96 4.89 -5.76 12.58
N ASP A 97 5.04 -5.26 11.34
CA ASP A 97 3.95 -4.83 10.46
C ASP A 97 2.87 -5.91 10.29
N ILE A 98 3.25 -7.20 10.35
CA ILE A 98 2.31 -8.33 10.31
C ILE A 98 1.40 -8.34 11.54
N ILE A 99 1.95 -8.09 12.73
CA ILE A 99 1.16 -8.09 13.97
C ILE A 99 0.26 -6.84 14.03
N ALA A 100 0.73 -5.71 13.50
CA ALA A 100 -0.11 -4.54 13.30
C ALA A 100 -1.28 -4.87 12.36
N ALA A 101 -1.04 -5.53 11.23
CA ALA A 101 -2.09 -5.96 10.30
C ALA A 101 -3.13 -6.88 10.95
N ILE A 102 -2.72 -7.83 11.81
CA ILE A 102 -3.65 -8.67 12.58
C ILE A 102 -4.53 -7.82 13.51
N ASN A 103 -3.94 -6.88 14.23
CA ASN A 103 -4.67 -5.98 15.12
C ASN A 103 -5.67 -5.10 14.35
N ILE A 104 -5.24 -4.54 13.22
CA ILE A 104 -6.07 -3.73 12.32
C ILE A 104 -7.31 -4.50 11.87
N ALA A 105 -7.14 -5.78 11.52
CA ALA A 105 -8.26 -6.64 11.14
C ALA A 105 -9.31 -6.78 12.26
N GLN A 106 -8.96 -6.57 13.52
CA GLN A 106 -9.86 -6.75 14.66
C GLN A 106 -10.59 -5.47 15.09
N ILE A 107 -10.10 -4.29 14.67
CA ILE A 107 -10.66 -2.99 15.09
C ILE A 107 -11.64 -2.50 14.01
N LYS A 108 -12.83 -2.05 14.42
CA LYS A 108 -13.80 -1.45 13.49
C LYS A 108 -13.26 -0.12 12.94
N GLY A 109 -13.31 0.06 11.64
CA GLY A 109 -12.91 1.31 10.99
C GLY A 109 -14.09 2.11 10.44
N LYS A 110 -13.76 3.15 9.67
CA LYS A 110 -14.72 3.98 8.92
C LYS A 110 -14.64 3.64 7.45
N GLN A 111 -15.77 3.39 6.81
CA GLN A 111 -15.81 3.07 5.39
C GLN A 111 -15.25 4.22 4.54
N VAL A 112 -14.46 3.87 3.53
CA VAL A 112 -13.84 4.83 2.61
C VAL A 112 -13.97 4.41 1.15
N GLY A 113 -13.99 5.39 0.27
CA GLY A 113 -13.85 5.22 -1.18
C GLY A 113 -12.49 5.70 -1.68
N LYS A 114 -12.41 5.99 -2.98
CA LYS A 114 -11.22 6.56 -3.61
C LYS A 114 -10.75 7.82 -2.87
N GLN A 115 -9.45 7.90 -2.62
CA GLN A 115 -8.80 8.96 -1.86
C GLN A 115 -8.01 9.87 -2.80
N TYR A 116 -8.13 11.18 -2.60
CA TYR A 116 -7.34 12.18 -3.31
C TYR A 116 -6.37 12.84 -2.34
N ILE A 117 -5.10 12.91 -2.74
CA ILE A 117 -4.05 13.49 -1.93
C ILE A 117 -3.09 14.28 -2.81
N GLU A 118 -2.75 15.49 -2.35
CA GLU A 118 -1.63 16.24 -2.88
C GLU A 118 -0.41 16.00 -1.98
N PRO A 119 0.67 15.41 -2.53
CA PRO A 119 1.92 15.22 -1.80
C PRO A 119 2.52 16.57 -1.37
N SER A 120 2.98 16.63 -0.13
CA SER A 120 3.71 17.79 0.38
C SER A 120 5.09 17.93 -0.29
N ILE A 121 5.68 19.12 -0.19
CA ILE A 121 7.04 19.38 -0.67
C ILE A 121 8.05 18.42 -0.01
N GLY A 122 7.90 18.15 1.28
CA GLY A 122 8.76 17.24 2.03
C GLY A 122 8.67 15.80 1.52
N GLU A 123 7.46 15.31 1.26
CA GLU A 123 7.25 13.96 0.72
C GLU A 123 7.82 13.79 -0.69
N ILE A 124 7.63 14.80 -1.55
CA ILE A 124 8.25 14.85 -2.88
C ILE A 124 9.77 14.74 -2.76
N ARG A 125 10.37 15.54 -1.87
CA ARG A 125 11.82 15.55 -1.65
C ARG A 125 12.34 14.19 -1.19
N VAL A 126 11.63 13.52 -0.26
CA VAL A 126 11.97 12.17 0.19
C VAL A 126 11.98 11.18 -0.99
N ILE A 127 11.03 11.27 -1.92
CA ILE A 127 10.98 10.41 -3.10
C ILE A 127 12.17 10.68 -4.04
N GLN A 128 12.51 11.96 -4.26
CA GLN A 128 13.67 12.34 -5.08
C GLN A 128 14.99 11.83 -4.46
N GLU A 129 15.14 11.96 -3.14
CA GLU A 129 16.29 11.42 -2.41
C GLU A 129 16.38 9.89 -2.52
N ARG A 130 15.24 9.18 -2.47
CA ARG A 130 15.18 7.73 -2.69
C ARG A 130 15.58 7.34 -4.11
N SER A 131 15.11 8.08 -5.12
CA SER A 131 15.51 7.89 -6.52
C SER A 131 17.03 8.02 -6.69
N ARG A 132 17.62 9.05 -6.08
CA ARG A 132 19.09 9.23 -6.07
C ARG A 132 19.80 8.08 -5.38
N LYS A 133 19.26 7.57 -4.28
CA LYS A 133 19.84 6.44 -3.57
C LYS A 133 19.78 5.13 -4.38
N GLN A 134 18.63 4.81 -4.99
CA GLN A 134 18.47 3.59 -5.80
C GLN A 134 19.32 3.60 -7.07
N SER A 135 19.59 4.78 -7.62
CA SER A 135 20.45 4.96 -8.79
C SER A 135 21.93 5.15 -8.45
N ASN A 136 22.35 4.86 -7.21
CA ASN A 136 23.73 5.07 -6.73
C ASN A 136 24.26 6.50 -7.00
N GLY A 137 23.38 7.50 -6.92
CA GLY A 137 23.71 8.91 -7.07
C GLY A 137 23.48 9.50 -8.46
N THR A 138 23.18 8.67 -9.46
CA THR A 138 23.22 9.07 -10.88
C THR A 138 21.93 9.75 -11.38
N LEU A 139 20.80 9.51 -10.74
CA LEU A 139 19.50 10.03 -11.16
C LEU A 139 18.72 10.60 -9.97
N THR A 140 18.35 11.88 -10.05
CA THR A 140 17.31 12.47 -9.20
C THR A 140 16.13 12.79 -10.08
N ILE A 141 14.98 12.17 -9.81
CA ILE A 141 13.81 12.37 -10.67
C ILE A 141 13.23 13.79 -10.51
N PRO A 142 12.70 14.38 -11.60
CA PRO A 142 11.95 15.63 -11.58
C PRO A 142 10.77 15.61 -10.59
N ARG A 143 10.37 16.80 -10.14
CA ARG A 143 9.26 16.97 -9.20
C ARG A 143 7.95 16.36 -9.70
N ALA A 144 7.65 16.48 -11.00
CA ALA A 144 6.44 15.91 -11.57
C ALA A 144 6.45 14.37 -11.51
N LEU A 145 7.57 13.72 -11.83
CA LEU A 145 7.69 12.28 -11.69
C LEU A 145 7.62 11.84 -10.22
N ALA A 146 8.23 12.58 -9.30
CA ALA A 146 8.09 12.33 -7.88
C ALA A 146 6.64 12.45 -7.39
N LYS A 147 5.86 13.40 -7.94
CA LYS A 147 4.41 13.50 -7.67
C LYS A 147 3.65 12.27 -8.19
N LYS A 148 3.94 11.79 -9.41
CA LYS A 148 3.33 10.57 -9.95
C LYS A 148 3.62 9.35 -9.08
N VAL A 149 4.86 9.20 -8.62
CA VAL A 149 5.25 8.16 -7.67
C VAL A 149 4.51 8.29 -6.34
N ALA A 150 4.42 9.51 -5.80
CA ALA A 150 3.69 9.76 -4.55
C ALA A 150 2.19 9.45 -4.65
N LYS A 151 1.60 9.65 -5.82
CA LYS A 151 0.20 9.31 -6.12
C LYS A 151 -0.02 7.82 -6.45
N GLY A 152 1.06 7.04 -6.60
CA GLY A 152 0.99 5.62 -6.95
C GLY A 152 0.67 5.36 -8.42
N GLU A 153 0.86 6.36 -9.29
CA GLU A 153 0.61 6.27 -10.73
C GLU A 153 1.74 5.55 -11.47
N ILE A 154 2.95 5.61 -10.92
CA ILE A 154 4.15 4.92 -11.40
C ILE A 154 4.99 4.50 -10.19
N THR A 155 5.70 3.39 -10.29
CA THR A 155 6.61 2.94 -9.24
C THR A 155 7.95 3.65 -9.34
N LEU A 156 8.67 3.72 -8.21
CA LEU A 156 10.00 4.32 -8.20
C LEU A 156 10.98 3.46 -9.02
N GLU A 157 10.82 2.14 -8.94
CA GLU A 157 11.58 1.13 -9.67
C GLU A 157 11.44 1.29 -11.19
N GLU A 158 10.21 1.48 -11.69
CA GLU A 158 9.95 1.75 -13.12
C GLU A 158 10.67 3.01 -13.58
N VAL A 159 10.58 4.10 -12.81
CA VAL A 159 11.25 5.35 -13.17
C VAL A 159 12.77 5.19 -13.18
N THR A 160 13.35 4.51 -12.19
CA THR A 160 14.82 4.35 -12.12
C THR A 160 15.37 3.34 -13.13
N SER A 161 14.55 2.43 -13.64
CA SER A 161 14.94 1.43 -14.65
C SER A 161 15.03 2.02 -16.07
N VAL A 162 14.37 3.16 -16.31
CA VAL A 162 14.46 3.86 -17.60
C VAL A 162 15.82 4.54 -17.72
N LYS A 163 16.46 4.47 -18.91
CA LYS A 163 17.74 5.16 -19.16
C LYS A 163 17.64 6.63 -18.73
N SER A 164 18.59 7.07 -17.91
CA SER A 164 18.70 8.43 -17.36
C SER A 164 18.49 9.52 -18.41
N ASP A 165 19.00 9.27 -19.62
CA ASP A 165 19.02 10.22 -20.72
C ASP A 165 17.61 10.50 -21.26
N PHE A 166 16.72 9.50 -21.20
CA PHE A 166 15.32 9.66 -21.59
C PHE A 166 14.57 10.56 -20.59
N ILE A 167 14.75 10.33 -19.29
CA ILE A 167 14.09 11.14 -18.26
C ILE A 167 14.57 12.59 -18.29
N GLN A 168 15.87 12.81 -18.47
CA GLN A 168 16.40 14.17 -18.56
C GLN A 168 15.96 14.90 -19.83
N THR A 169 15.73 14.18 -20.94
CA THR A 169 15.32 14.80 -22.21
C THR A 169 13.85 15.22 -22.19
N PHE A 170 12.95 14.40 -21.65
CA PHE A 170 11.50 14.66 -21.69
C PHE A 170 10.97 15.56 -20.57
N PHE A 171 11.73 15.76 -19.48
CA PHE A 171 11.29 16.53 -18.31
C PHE A 171 12.22 17.72 -17.98
N LYS A 172 12.96 18.21 -18.97
CA LYS A 172 14.01 19.24 -18.83
C LYS A 172 13.46 20.59 -18.32
N ASP A 173 12.18 20.86 -18.57
CA ASP A 173 11.49 22.14 -18.34
C ASP A 173 10.70 22.22 -17.03
N GLU A 174 10.67 21.15 -16.22
CA GLU A 174 9.87 21.09 -14.97
C GLU A 174 10.73 21.12 -13.69
N ARG A 175 11.89 21.78 -13.74
CA ARG A 175 12.84 21.87 -12.61
C ARG A 175 12.40 22.82 -11.51
#